data_AF-A0A3C0AS81-F1
#
_entry.id   AF-A0A3C0AS81-F1
#
_cell.length_a   1.000
_cell.length_b   1.000
_cell.length_c   1.000
_cell.angle_alpha   90.00
_cell.angle_beta   90.00
_cell.angle_gamma   90.00
#
_symmetry.space_group_name_H-M   'P 1'
#
loop_
_entity.id
_entity.type
_entity.pdbx_description
1 polymer ?
#
loop_
_entity_poly.entity_id
_entity_poly.type
_entity_poly.pdbx_seq_one_letter_code
_entity_poly.pdbx_strand_id
1 'polypeptide(L)'
;AVESGADCIETNFSCPNVCTRDGQLYQQPAAAALVASRVKAVTGTIPYLIKIGHLSARADAREFLQAVLPFASGIVMTNSVATTVVNQQGTPLFSGEQRGICGAATKQVSLDQLRLFAELISELPAGRP
;
A
#
# COMPACT_ATOMS: atom_id res chain seq x y z
N ALA A 1 -6.75 6.71 18.08
CA ALA A 1 -6.62 7.44 16.80
C ALA A 1 -7.83 8.33 16.58
N VAL A 2 -9.03 7.77 16.32
CA VAL A 2 -10.28 8.55 16.21
C VAL A 2 -10.57 9.36 17.48
N GLU A 3 -10.63 8.71 18.64
CA GLU A 3 -10.85 9.37 19.94
C GLU A 3 -9.75 10.37 20.31
N SER A 4 -8.60 10.27 19.65
CA SER A 4 -7.45 11.16 19.82
C SER A 4 -7.53 12.41 18.93
N GLY A 5 -8.60 12.56 18.13
CA GLY A 5 -8.82 13.72 17.27
C GLY A 5 -8.07 13.69 15.93
N ALA A 6 -7.72 12.51 15.41
CA ALA A 6 -7.01 12.42 14.13
C ALA A 6 -7.89 12.87 12.94
N ASP A 7 -7.35 13.72 12.06
CA ASP A 7 -8.05 14.22 10.86
C ASP A 7 -8.30 13.12 9.82
N CYS A 8 -7.45 12.10 9.80
CA CYS A 8 -7.60 10.93 8.95
C CYS A 8 -6.99 9.70 9.64
N ILE A 9 -7.40 8.52 9.17
CA ILE A 9 -6.83 7.24 9.60
C ILE A 9 -6.11 6.61 8.42
N GLU A 10 -4.85 6.26 8.59
CA GLU A 10 -4.09 5.45 7.62
C GLU A 10 -3.81 4.07 8.20
N THR A 11 -4.20 3.00 7.51
CA THR A 11 -3.76 1.65 7.85
C THR A 11 -2.64 1.19 6.92
N ASN A 12 -1.59 0.61 7.51
CA ASN A 12 -0.48 0.04 6.78
C ASN A 12 -0.77 -1.42 6.39
N PHE A 13 -1.03 -1.67 5.10
CA PHE A 13 -1.25 -3.01 4.56
C PHE A 13 0.03 -3.66 4.03
N SER A 14 1.18 -3.02 4.22
CA SER A 14 2.39 -3.24 3.43
C SER A 14 3.68 -3.25 4.23
N CYS A 15 3.64 -3.59 5.52
CA CYS A 15 4.84 -3.60 6.36
C CYS A 15 5.88 -4.57 5.79
N PRO A 16 7.02 -4.07 5.27
CA PRO A 16 8.01 -4.92 4.58
C PRO A 16 8.91 -5.70 5.56
N ASN A 17 8.78 -5.43 6.86
CA ASN A 17 9.64 -5.97 7.91
C ASN A 17 8.98 -7.10 8.71
N VAL A 18 7.74 -7.46 8.40
CA VAL A 18 7.07 -8.64 8.98
C VAL A 18 6.99 -9.73 7.91
N CYS A 19 7.58 -10.88 8.20
CA CYS A 19 7.65 -12.02 7.28
C CYS A 19 6.34 -12.82 7.22
N THR A 20 5.27 -12.36 7.87
CA THR A 20 3.97 -13.01 7.87
C THR A 20 3.13 -12.51 6.69
N ARG A 21 2.17 -13.33 6.25
CA ARG A 21 1.24 -12.98 5.16
C ARG A 21 0.48 -11.67 5.43
N ASP A 22 0.32 -11.30 6.70
CA ASP A 22 -0.35 -10.07 7.14
C ASP A 22 0.43 -8.79 6.76
N GLY A 23 1.76 -8.88 6.56
CA GLY A 23 2.60 -7.77 6.06
C GLY A 23 2.38 -7.44 4.59
N GLN A 24 1.70 -8.33 3.86
CA GLN A 24 1.40 -8.24 2.44
C GLN A 24 -0.10 -8.26 2.18
N LEU A 25 -0.89 -7.69 3.09
CA LEU A 25 -2.35 -7.65 2.97
C LEU A 25 -2.80 -6.98 1.64
N TYR A 26 -2.02 -6.01 1.14
CA TYR A 26 -2.24 -5.38 -0.16
C TYR A 26 -2.17 -6.33 -1.37
N GLN A 27 -1.62 -7.54 -1.20
CA GLN A 27 -1.57 -8.60 -2.21
C GLN A 27 -2.69 -9.64 -2.04
N GLN A 28 -3.59 -9.44 -1.06
CA GLN A 28 -4.69 -10.35 -0.75
C GLN A 28 -6.02 -9.58 -0.79
N PRO A 29 -6.60 -9.32 -1.98
CA PRO A 29 -7.74 -8.42 -2.14
C PRO A 29 -8.94 -8.73 -1.24
N ALA A 30 -9.30 -10.00 -1.06
CA ALA A 30 -10.39 -10.40 -0.17
C ALA A 30 -10.11 -10.07 1.31
N ALA A 31 -8.89 -10.32 1.79
CA ALA A 31 -8.49 -10.02 3.15
C ALA A 31 -8.33 -8.51 3.37
N ALA A 32 -7.79 -7.80 2.37
CA ALA A 32 -7.72 -6.34 2.36
C ALA A 32 -9.11 -5.70 2.46
N ALA A 33 -10.08 -6.16 1.68
CA ALA A 33 -11.47 -5.71 1.74
C ALA A 33 -12.10 -5.97 3.11
N LEU A 34 -11.86 -7.16 3.69
CA LEU A 34 -12.36 -7.48 5.03
C LEU A 34 -11.82 -6.50 6.07
N VAL A 35 -10.50 -6.31 6.14
CA VAL A 35 -9.91 -5.38 7.11
C VAL A 35 -10.37 -3.94 6.84
N ALA A 36 -10.36 -3.49 5.59
CA ALA A 36 -10.79 -2.15 5.20
C ALA A 36 -12.25 -1.88 5.58
N SER A 37 -13.14 -2.85 5.40
CA SER A 37 -14.55 -2.74 5.79
C SER A 37 -14.73 -2.57 7.31
N ARG A 38 -13.94 -3.32 8.11
CA ARG A 38 -14.00 -3.27 9.58
C ARG A 38 -13.45 -1.94 10.10
N VAL A 39 -12.39 -1.43 9.49
CA VAL A 39 -11.83 -0.12 9.82
C VAL A 39 -12.81 0.98 9.43
N LYS A 40 -13.34 0.96 8.20
CA LYS A 40 -14.32 1.98 7.76
C LYS A 40 -15.58 2.03 8.63
N ALA A 41 -16.06 0.87 9.09
CA ALA A 41 -17.21 0.80 9.98
C ALA A 41 -16.99 1.57 11.29
N VAL A 42 -15.75 1.65 11.80
CA VAL A 42 -15.42 2.38 13.03
C VAL A 42 -14.91 3.80 12.77
N THR A 43 -14.32 4.10 11.61
CA THR A 43 -13.90 5.47 11.27
C THR A 43 -15.05 6.38 10.86
N GLY A 44 -16.17 5.81 10.39
CA GLY A 44 -17.36 6.57 10.03
C GLY A 44 -17.05 7.60 8.93
N THR A 45 -17.26 8.89 9.25
CA THR A 45 -17.04 10.01 8.32
C THR A 45 -15.58 10.44 8.23
N ILE A 46 -14.70 9.98 9.12
CA ILE A 46 -13.27 10.33 9.10
C ILE A 46 -12.63 9.69 7.85
N PRO A 47 -11.88 10.45 7.04
CA PRO A 47 -11.17 9.94 5.87
C PRO A 47 -10.30 8.74 6.21
N TYR A 48 -10.45 7.67 5.43
CA TYR A 48 -9.72 6.42 5.63
C TYR A 48 -8.78 6.15 4.47
N LEU A 49 -7.48 6.13 4.74
CA LEU A 49 -6.41 5.93 3.78
C LEU A 49 -5.80 4.53 3.94
N ILE A 50 -5.41 3.91 2.84
CA ILE A 50 -4.75 2.59 2.86
C ILE A 50 -3.37 2.70 2.24
N LYS A 51 -2.34 2.36 3.02
CA LYS A 51 -0.95 2.39 2.58
C LYS A 51 -0.49 1.03 2.05
N ILE A 52 -0.06 1.02 0.79
CA ILE A 52 0.32 -0.20 0.06
C ILE A 52 1.79 -0.25 -0.29
N GLY A 53 2.27 -1.47 -0.57
CA GLY A 53 3.61 -1.73 -1.06
C GLY A 53 3.68 -1.58 -2.58
N HIS A 54 4.71 -2.16 -3.17
CA HIS A 54 4.89 -2.09 -4.62
C HIS A 54 4.03 -3.14 -5.34
N LEU A 55 3.17 -2.68 -6.26
CA LEU A 55 2.40 -3.47 -7.22
C LEU A 55 2.73 -2.96 -8.62
N SER A 56 3.39 -3.78 -9.43
CA SER A 56 3.77 -3.45 -10.80
C SER A 56 2.84 -4.07 -11.86
N ALA A 57 2.14 -5.15 -11.52
CA ALA A 57 1.17 -5.76 -12.43
C ALA A 57 -0.16 -5.00 -12.40
N ARG A 58 -0.60 -4.52 -13.57
CA ARG A 58 -1.90 -3.81 -13.71
C ARG A 58 -3.09 -4.63 -13.24
N ALA A 59 -3.06 -5.95 -13.47
CA ALA A 59 -4.13 -6.85 -13.03
C ALA A 59 -4.25 -6.86 -11.50
N ASP A 60 -3.14 -7.11 -10.80
CA ASP A 60 -3.08 -7.12 -9.33
C ASP A 60 -3.48 -5.76 -8.74
N ALA A 61 -2.97 -4.67 -9.32
CA ALA A 61 -3.32 -3.30 -8.91
C ALA A 61 -4.83 -3.02 -9.07
N ARG A 62 -5.42 -3.47 -10.18
CA ARG A 62 -6.86 -3.34 -10.44
C ARG A 62 -7.69 -4.17 -9.45
N GLU A 63 -7.31 -5.41 -9.22
CA GLU A 63 -8.01 -6.31 -8.30
C GLU A 63 -7.99 -5.76 -6.87
N PHE A 64 -6.81 -5.33 -6.40
CA PHE A 64 -6.67 -4.68 -5.11
C PHE A 64 -7.52 -3.40 -5.03
N LEU A 65 -7.41 -2.49 -6.01
CA LEU A 65 -8.14 -1.24 -6.04
C LEU A 65 -9.64 -1.49 -5.94
N GLN A 66 -10.19 -2.38 -6.76
CA GLN A 66 -11.61 -2.72 -6.76
C GLN A 66 -12.08 -3.27 -5.41
N ALA A 67 -11.26 -4.05 -4.72
CA ALA A 67 -11.59 -4.64 -3.44
C ALA A 67 -11.70 -3.60 -2.30
N VAL A 68 -10.86 -2.55 -2.33
CA VAL A 68 -10.80 -1.55 -1.26
C VAL A 68 -11.52 -0.23 -1.57
N LEU A 69 -11.84 0.03 -2.84
CA LEU A 69 -12.53 1.23 -3.31
C LEU A 69 -13.79 1.59 -2.49
N PRO A 70 -14.65 0.64 -2.08
CA PRO A 70 -15.85 0.98 -1.31
C PRO A 70 -15.58 1.55 0.09
N PHE A 71 -14.35 1.42 0.59
CA PHE A 71 -14.00 1.74 1.98
C PHE A 71 -12.98 2.86 2.10
N ALA A 72 -12.03 2.93 1.16
CA ALA A 72 -10.92 3.86 1.20
C ALA A 72 -11.27 5.21 0.57
N SER A 73 -10.95 6.29 1.28
CA SER A 73 -10.95 7.66 0.75
C SER A 73 -9.70 7.97 -0.09
N GLY A 74 -8.66 7.15 0.02
CA GLY A 74 -7.44 7.31 -0.76
C GLY A 74 -6.45 6.16 -0.55
N ILE A 75 -5.59 5.97 -1.55
CA ILE A 75 -4.50 4.99 -1.51
C ILE A 75 -3.18 5.74 -1.37
N VAL A 76 -2.38 5.36 -0.37
CA VAL A 76 -1.07 5.95 -0.09
C VAL A 76 0.00 5.01 -0.61
N MET A 77 0.84 5.52 -1.52
CA MET A 77 1.84 4.71 -2.18
C MET A 77 3.16 5.46 -2.41
N THR A 78 4.30 4.77 -2.47
CA THR A 78 4.50 3.36 -2.04
C THR A 78 5.13 3.34 -0.66
N ASN A 79 4.86 2.29 0.11
CA ASN A 79 5.75 1.91 1.21
C ASN A 79 7.15 1.55 0.66
N SER A 80 8.11 1.32 1.55
CA SER A 80 9.48 0.97 1.18
C SER A 80 9.53 -0.28 0.29
N VAL A 81 10.52 -0.34 -0.61
CA VAL A 81 10.73 -1.51 -1.47
C VAL A 81 11.67 -2.47 -0.76
N ALA A 82 11.22 -3.70 -0.51
CA ALA A 82 12.02 -4.73 0.14
C ALA A 82 13.09 -5.26 -0.83
N THR A 83 14.37 -5.15 -0.45
CA THR A 83 15.48 -5.76 -1.19
C THR A 83 16.69 -5.98 -0.26
N THR A 84 17.68 -6.74 -0.72
CA THR A 84 18.96 -6.93 -0.04
C THR A 84 19.95 -5.83 -0.43
N VAL A 85 20.76 -5.38 0.53
CA VAL A 85 21.76 -4.33 0.30
C VAL A 85 23.16 -4.95 0.35
N VAL A 86 24.01 -4.57 -0.60
CA VAL A 86 25.43 -4.95 -0.63
C VAL A 86 26.32 -3.70 -0.56
N ASN A 87 27.53 -3.85 -0.03
CA ASN A 87 28.55 -2.80 -0.10
C ASN A 87 29.19 -2.74 -1.50
N GLN A 88 30.17 -1.85 -1.70
CA GLN A 88 30.87 -1.69 -2.99
C GLN A 88 31.63 -2.93 -3.46
N GLN A 89 31.93 -3.87 -2.57
CA GLN A 89 32.64 -5.12 -2.86
C GLN A 89 31.67 -6.29 -3.11
N GLY A 90 30.35 -6.04 -3.07
CA GLY A 90 29.32 -7.06 -3.18
C GLY A 90 29.04 -7.80 -1.87
N THR A 91 29.67 -7.42 -0.76
CA THR A 91 29.43 -8.05 0.55
C THR A 91 28.04 -7.66 1.06
N PRO A 92 27.17 -8.63 1.43
CA PRO A 92 25.87 -8.34 1.99
C PRO A 92 25.97 -7.50 3.28
N LEU A 93 25.13 -6.48 3.37
CA LEU A 93 24.89 -5.73 4.58
C LEU A 93 23.66 -6.30 5.32
N PHE A 94 23.47 -5.92 6.59
CA PHE A 94 22.33 -6.34 7.40
C PHE A 94 22.14 -7.87 7.48
N SER A 95 23.25 -8.61 7.58
CA SER A 95 23.24 -10.09 7.59
C SER A 95 22.62 -10.73 6.34
N GLY A 96 22.53 -9.98 5.23
CA GLY A 96 21.91 -10.45 3.99
C GLY A 96 20.38 -10.47 4.01
N GLU A 97 19.75 -9.93 5.06
CA GLU A 97 18.29 -9.84 5.14
C GLU A 97 17.74 -8.73 4.24
N GLN A 98 16.47 -8.89 3.84
CA GLN A 98 15.78 -7.81 3.16
C GLN A 98 15.54 -6.62 4.10
N ARG A 99 15.64 -5.42 3.52
CA ARG A 99 15.32 -4.15 4.17
C ARG A 99 14.43 -3.31 3.27
N GLY A 100 13.56 -2.52 3.89
CA GLY A 100 12.79 -1.51 3.18
C GLY A 100 13.69 -0.36 2.71
N ILE A 101 13.83 -0.19 1.40
CA ILE A 101 14.58 0.91 0.80
C ILE A 101 13.64 2.05 0.45
N CYS A 102 14.10 3.27 0.74
CA CYS A 102 13.41 4.53 0.48
C CYS A 102 14.32 5.50 -0.28
N GLY A 103 13.77 6.66 -0.65
CA GLY A 103 14.53 7.78 -1.20
C GLY A 103 14.72 7.69 -2.71
N ALA A 104 15.82 8.27 -3.21
CA ALA A 104 16.05 8.40 -4.66
C ALA A 104 16.01 7.05 -5.40
N ALA A 105 16.49 5.98 -4.76
CA ALA A 105 16.52 4.64 -5.34
C ALA A 105 15.14 4.08 -5.69
N THR A 106 14.08 4.50 -4.98
CA THR A 106 12.71 4.01 -5.20
C THR A 106 11.82 5.05 -5.88
N LYS A 107 12.35 6.21 -6.27
CA LYS A 107 11.56 7.31 -6.85
C LYS A 107 10.82 6.87 -8.11
N GLN A 108 11.51 6.23 -9.06
CA GLN A 108 10.92 5.88 -10.35
C GLN A 108 9.78 4.87 -10.18
N VAL A 109 10.01 3.79 -9.42
CA VAL A 109 8.98 2.77 -9.16
C VAL A 109 7.78 3.33 -8.40
N SER A 110 7.99 4.31 -7.51
CA SER A 110 6.90 5.03 -6.82
C SER A 110 6.05 5.83 -7.80
N LEU A 111 6.69 6.56 -8.73
CA LEU A 111 6.00 7.38 -9.72
C LEU A 111 5.26 6.53 -10.76
N ASP A 112 5.84 5.41 -11.18
CA ASP A 112 5.22 4.50 -12.14
C ASP A 112 3.97 3.84 -11.55
N GLN A 113 4.02 3.43 -10.28
CA GLN A 113 2.84 2.93 -9.59
C GLN A 113 1.77 4.01 -9.39
N LEU A 114 2.17 5.24 -9.07
CA LEU A 114 1.23 6.36 -8.96
C LEU A 114 0.49 6.60 -10.29
N ARG A 115 1.21 6.57 -11.42
CA ARG A 115 0.62 6.68 -12.76
C ARG A 115 -0.34 5.52 -13.04
N LEU A 116 0.08 4.29 -12.75
CA LEU A 116 -0.75 3.10 -12.92
C LEU A 116 -2.08 3.20 -12.17
N PHE A 117 -2.06 3.60 -10.90
CA PHE A 117 -3.28 3.75 -10.11
C PHE A 117 -4.13 4.95 -10.57
N ALA A 118 -3.52 6.06 -10.98
CA ALA A 118 -4.25 7.19 -11.54
C ALA A 118 -5.00 6.82 -12.82
N GLU A 119 -4.39 6.02 -13.71
CA GLU A 119 -5.06 5.46 -14.88
C GLU A 119 -6.19 4.50 -14.52
N LEU A 120 -5.98 3.60 -13.55
CA LEU A 120 -7.02 2.68 -13.12
C LEU A 120 -8.23 3.40 -12.51
N ILE A 121 -7.99 4.50 -11.79
CA ILE A 121 -9.05 5.34 -11.21
C ILE A 121 -9.80 6.10 -12.31
N SER A 122 -9.13 6.60 -13.35
CA SER A 122 -9.79 7.30 -14.45
C SER A 122 -10.64 6.39 -15.34
N GLU A 123 -10.39 5.08 -15.32
CA GLU A 123 -11.21 4.04 -15.96
C GLU A 123 -12.51 3.71 -15.18
N LEU A 124 -12.64 4.17 -13.93
CA LEU A 124 -13.82 3.87 -13.13
C LEU A 124 -15.06 4.59 -13.67
N PRO A 125 -16.25 3.96 -13.67
CA PRO A 125 -17.48 4.62 -14.04
C PRO A 125 -17.73 5.84 -13.15
N ALA A 126 -18.14 6.96 -13.75
CA ALA A 126 -18.50 8.17 -13.01
C ALA A 126 -19.55 7.85 -11.92
N GLY A 127 -19.30 8.30 -10.68
CA GLY A 127 -20.23 8.17 -9.57
C GLY A 127 -20.04 6.96 -8.66
N ARG A 128 -18.96 6.19 -8.79
CA ARG A 128 -18.46 5.40 -7.66
C ARG A 128 -17.58 6.30 -6.79
N PRO A 129 -17.77 6.28 -5.46
CA PRO A 129 -16.91 7.03 -4.54
C PRO A 129 -15.44 6.64 -4.72
#